data_AF-L7JSE6-F1
#
_entry.id   AF-L7JSE6-F1
#
_cell.length_a   1.000
_cell.length_b   1.000
_cell.length_c   1.000
_cell.angle_alpha   90.00
_cell.angle_beta   90.00
_cell.angle_gamma   90.00
#
_symmetry.space_group_name_H-M   'P 1'
#
loop_
_entity.id
_entity.type
_entity.pdbx_description
1 polymer ?
#
loop_
_entity_poly.entity_id
_entity_poly.type
_entity_poly.pdbx_seq_one_letter_code
_entity_poly.pdbx_strand_id
1 'polypeptide(L)'
;MQKDNEISPESIKILLKKLAKKRRISGDTVHLLAELAFYTAAFLATASKSFSEEDKSEFIRNGDIKRVFEVLGIEGVYDETYDEFIKKLEYIK
;
A
#
# COMPACT_ATOMS: atom_id res chain seq x y z
N MET A 1 1.63 18.82 17.95
CA MET A 1 1.75 18.29 16.57
C MET A 1 0.78 17.13 16.47
N GLN A 2 -0.17 17.19 15.53
CA GLN A 2 -1.23 16.18 15.36
C GLN A 2 -0.62 14.80 15.08
N LYS A 3 -0.92 13.83 15.95
CA LYS A 3 -0.56 12.41 15.84
C LYS A 3 -1.63 11.59 15.11
N ASP A 4 -2.66 12.25 14.57
CA ASP A 4 -3.90 11.59 14.16
C ASP A 4 -3.84 10.92 12.77
N ASN A 5 -2.71 11.04 12.05
CA ASN A 5 -2.56 10.56 10.67
C ASN A 5 -1.50 9.45 10.49
N GLU A 6 -0.94 8.90 11.57
CA GLU A 6 0.12 7.87 11.48
C GLU A 6 -0.46 6.45 11.51
N ILE A 7 0.04 5.57 10.62
CA ILE A 7 -0.26 4.15 10.71
C ILE A 7 0.50 3.58 11.91
N SER A 8 -0.23 3.01 12.87
CA SER A 8 0.42 2.49 14.08
C SER A 8 1.28 1.24 13.78
N PRO A 9 2.40 1.05 14.49
CA PRO A 9 3.18 -0.20 14.44
C PRO A 9 2.32 -1.44 14.73
N GLU A 10 1.29 -1.33 15.56
CA GLU A 10 0.39 -2.44 15.86
C GLU A 10 -0.48 -2.82 14.65
N SER A 11 -0.95 -1.84 13.88
CA SER A 11 -1.65 -2.08 12.60
C SER A 11 -0.76 -2.85 11.62
N ILE A 12 0.53 -2.51 11.54
CA ILE A 12 1.50 -3.23 10.71
C ILE A 12 1.70 -4.66 11.23
N LYS A 13 1.82 -4.90 12.54
CA LYS A 13 1.90 -6.26 13.08
C LYS A 13 0.67 -7.10 12.75
N ILE A 14 -0.53 -6.52 12.85
CA ILE A 14 -1.79 -7.20 12.50
C ILE A 14 -1.78 -7.56 11.01
N LEU A 15 -1.36 -6.64 10.14
CA LEU A 15 -1.20 -6.89 8.70
C LEU A 15 -0.23 -8.06 8.46
N LEU A 16 0.98 -8.00 9.02
CA LEU A 16 2.02 -9.02 8.82
C LEU A 16 1.61 -10.40 9.32
N LYS A 17 0.75 -10.49 10.36
CA LYS A 17 0.20 -11.79 10.84
C LYS A 17 -0.72 -12.47 9.82
N LYS A 18 -1.31 -11.72 8.89
CA LYS A 18 -2.24 -12.23 7.86
C LYS A 18 -1.52 -12.79 6.63
N LEU A 19 -0.23 -12.50 6.47
CA LEU A 19 0.61 -13.10 5.43
C LEU A 19 0.66 -14.62 5.57
N ALA A 20 0.52 -15.33 4.44
CA ALA A 20 0.68 -16.77 4.35
C ALA A 20 2.10 -17.18 4.74
N LYS A 21 3.11 -16.43 4.27
CA LYS A 21 4.52 -16.66 4.59
C LYS A 21 4.94 -15.83 5.81
N LYS A 22 4.72 -16.38 7.00
CA LYS A 22 5.13 -15.75 8.27
C LYS A 22 6.65 -15.73 8.41
N ARG A 23 7.26 -14.55 8.29
CA ARG A 23 8.66 -14.29 8.64
C ARG A 23 8.72 -13.59 9.99
N ARG A 24 9.77 -13.86 10.78
CA ARG A 24 10.06 -13.05 11.98
C ARG A 24 10.60 -11.70 11.50
N ILE A 25 10.01 -10.62 11.98
CA ILE A 25 10.37 -9.23 11.65
C ILE A 25 10.69 -8.54 12.98
N SER A 26 11.76 -7.73 13.03
CA SER A 26 12.16 -7.02 14.25
C SER A 26 11.20 -5.88 14.57
N GLY A 27 11.20 -5.43 15.83
CA GLY A 27 10.41 -4.28 16.25
C GLY A 27 10.76 -3.02 15.44
N ASP A 28 12.04 -2.77 15.20
CA ASP A 28 12.51 -1.59 14.45
C ASP A 28 12.01 -1.62 13.00
N THR A 29 12.03 -2.79 12.36
CA THR A 29 11.48 -2.93 11.00
C THR A 29 9.97 -2.67 10.96
N VAL A 30 9.22 -3.06 12.00
CA VAL A 30 7.78 -2.75 12.08
C VAL A 30 7.55 -1.24 12.18
N HIS A 31 8.35 -0.51 12.95
CA HIS A 31 8.24 0.95 13.05
C HIS A 31 8.59 1.62 11.72
N LEU A 32 9.66 1.19 11.06
CA LEU A 32 10.01 1.68 9.73
C LEU A 32 8.88 1.44 8.71
N LEU A 33 8.26 0.26 8.72
CA LEU A 33 7.13 -0.04 7.83
C LEU A 33 5.92 0.86 8.10
N ALA A 34 5.66 1.22 9.36
CA ALA A 34 4.61 2.16 9.73
C ALA A 34 4.87 3.57 9.15
N GLU A 35 6.10 4.06 9.27
CA GLU A 35 6.52 5.34 8.69
C GLU A 35 6.44 5.33 7.15
N LEU A 36 6.94 4.24 6.53
CA LEU A 36 6.94 4.09 5.09
C LEU A 36 5.54 4.02 4.50
N ALA A 37 4.57 3.46 5.21
CA ALA A 37 3.22 3.31 4.68
C ALA A 37 2.56 4.67 4.38
N PHE A 38 2.78 5.68 5.22
CA PHE A 38 2.30 7.04 4.96
C PHE A 38 3.01 7.67 3.74
N TYR A 39 4.34 7.59 3.72
CA TYR A 39 5.13 8.12 2.60
C TYR A 39 4.77 7.45 1.27
N THR A 40 4.52 6.14 1.29
CA THR A 40 4.12 5.37 0.11
C THR A 40 2.77 5.83 -0.44
N ALA A 41 1.79 6.13 0.41
CA ALA A 41 0.51 6.67 -0.04
C ALA A 41 0.66 8.03 -0.73
N ALA A 42 1.45 8.93 -0.17
CA ALA A 42 1.75 10.24 -0.77
C ALA A 42 2.55 10.11 -2.08
N PHE A 43 3.52 9.19 -2.13
CA PHE A 43 4.26 8.84 -3.33
C PHE A 43 3.34 8.36 -4.44
N LEU A 44 2.47 7.39 -4.16
CA LEU A 44 1.53 6.85 -5.15
C LEU A 44 0.58 7.94 -5.67
N ALA A 45 0.01 8.78 -4.80
CA ALA A 45 -0.85 9.88 -5.22
C ALA A 45 -0.10 10.87 -6.14
N THR A 46 1.15 11.21 -5.79
CA THR A 46 1.98 12.13 -6.57
C THR A 46 2.36 11.55 -7.92
N ALA A 47 2.77 10.28 -7.96
CA ALA A 47 3.14 9.59 -9.20
C ALA A 47 1.92 9.43 -10.14
N SER A 48 0.76 9.08 -9.57
CA SER A 48 -0.49 8.87 -10.32
C SER A 48 -1.05 10.17 -10.92
N LYS A 49 -0.68 11.33 -10.36
CA LYS A 49 -1.17 12.63 -10.81
C LYS A 49 -0.91 12.85 -12.31
N SER A 50 0.28 12.51 -12.78
CA SER A 50 0.65 12.65 -14.20
C SER A 50 -0.32 11.92 -15.13
N PHE A 51 -0.72 10.69 -14.79
CA PHE A 51 -1.69 9.91 -15.57
C PHE A 51 -3.10 10.52 -15.55
N SER A 52 -3.53 11.03 -14.39
CA SER A 52 -4.82 11.72 -14.32
C SER A 52 -4.85 13.01 -15.16
N GLU A 53 -3.72 13.73 -15.22
CA GLU A 53 -3.58 14.95 -16.02
C GLU A 53 -3.54 14.65 -17.53
N GLU A 54 -2.88 13.57 -17.95
CA GLU A 54 -2.90 13.07 -19.34
C GLU A 54 -4.33 12.80 -19.82
N ASP A 55 -5.17 12.22 -18.94
CA ASP A 55 -6.58 11.94 -19.20
C ASP A 55 -7.51 13.17 -19.01
N LYS A 56 -6.95 14.35 -18.72
CA LYS A 56 -7.68 15.60 -18.40
C LYS A 56 -8.70 15.42 -17.27
N SER A 57 -8.39 14.55 -16.31
CA SER A 57 -9.21 14.25 -15.14
C SER A 57 -8.76 15.10 -13.95
N GLU A 58 -9.70 15.68 -13.21
CA GLU A 58 -9.41 16.31 -11.91
C GLU A 58 -9.28 15.30 -10.76
N PHE A 59 -9.62 14.03 -11.02
CA PHE A 59 -9.60 12.96 -10.03
C PHE A 59 -8.53 11.92 -10.36
N ILE A 60 -7.77 11.52 -9.34
CA ILE A 60 -6.93 10.31 -9.37
C ILE A 60 -7.83 9.09 -9.21
N ARG A 61 -7.81 8.22 -10.21
CA ARG A 61 -8.61 6.99 -10.27
C ARG A 61 -7.76 5.78 -9.88
N ASN A 62 -8.41 4.67 -9.54
CA ASN A 62 -7.71 3.42 -9.25
C ASN A 62 -6.81 2.96 -10.42
N GLY A 63 -7.21 3.23 -11.66
CA GLY A 63 -6.42 2.91 -12.85
C GLY A 63 -5.09 3.67 -12.91
N ASP A 64 -5.07 4.93 -12.44
CA ASP A 64 -3.86 5.75 -12.41
C ASP A 64 -2.84 5.19 -11.42
N ILE A 65 -3.32 4.75 -10.25
CA ILE A 65 -2.47 4.09 -9.24
C ILE A 65 -1.92 2.76 -9.77
N LYS A 66 -2.75 1.97 -10.46
CA LYS A 66 -2.30 0.71 -11.06
C LYS A 66 -1.20 0.92 -12.10
N ARG A 67 -1.33 1.94 -12.94
CA ARG A 67 -0.30 2.34 -13.91
C ARG A 67 1.04 2.68 -13.25
N VAL A 68 1.04 3.26 -12.04
CA VAL A 68 2.30 3.48 -11.31
C VAL A 68 3.03 2.15 -11.06
N PHE A 69 2.32 1.09 -10.67
CA PHE A 69 2.93 -0.22 -10.43
C PHE A 69 3.44 -0.87 -11.72
N GLU A 70 2.71 -0.71 -12.83
CA GLU A 70 3.13 -1.16 -14.16
C GLU A 70 4.43 -0.47 -14.59
N VAL A 71 4.50 0.86 -14.50
CA VAL A 71 5.68 1.65 -14.88
C VAL A 71 6.90 1.32 -14.01
N LEU A 72 6.68 1.06 -12.71
CA LEU A 72 7.74 0.64 -11.80
C LEU A 72 8.15 -0.83 -12.00
N GLY A 73 7.44 -1.61 -12.83
CA GLY A 73 7.71 -3.02 -13.08
C GLY A 73 7.42 -3.93 -11.89
N ILE A 74 6.53 -3.52 -10.99
CA ILE A 74 6.16 -4.25 -9.76
C ILE A 74 4.69 -4.69 -9.71
N GLU A 75 3.93 -4.49 -10.78
CA GLU A 75 2.54 -4.92 -10.94
C GLU A 75 2.32 -6.37 -10.48
N GLY A 76 3.15 -7.31 -10.93
CA GLY A 76 2.99 -8.73 -10.54
C GLY A 76 3.10 -8.95 -9.03
N VAL A 77 4.03 -8.26 -8.37
CA VAL A 77 4.17 -8.33 -6.90
C VAL A 77 2.96 -7.70 -6.22
N TYR A 78 2.44 -6.59 -6.76
CA TYR A 78 1.25 -5.92 -6.23
C TYR A 78 0.01 -6.82 -6.36
N ASP A 79 -0.23 -7.42 -7.51
CA ASP A 79 -1.38 -8.29 -7.76
C ASP A 79 -1.32 -9.57 -6.92
N GLU A 80 -0.14 -10.22 -6.82
CA GLU A 80 0.07 -11.36 -5.92
C GLU A 80 -0.24 -10.98 -4.46
N THR A 81 0.23 -9.80 -4.02
CA THR A 81 -0.02 -9.29 -2.67
C THR A 81 -1.51 -9.00 -2.48
N TYR A 82 -2.17 -8.37 -3.45
CA TYR A 82 -3.60 -8.07 -3.41
C TYR A 82 -4.43 -9.35 -3.27
N ASP A 83 -4.14 -10.37 -4.08
CA ASP A 83 -4.79 -11.67 -4.00
C ASP A 83 -4.53 -12.39 -2.68
N GLU A 84 -3.31 -12.29 -2.14
CA GLU A 84 -2.97 -12.91 -0.86
C GLU A 84 -3.69 -12.25 0.32
N PHE A 85 -3.87 -10.92 0.29
CA PHE A 85 -4.39 -10.14 1.42
C PHE A 85 -5.88 -9.81 1.31
N ILE A 86 -6.34 -9.28 0.19
CA ILE A 86 -7.69 -8.71 0.05
C ILE A 86 -8.73 -9.81 -0.14
N LYS A 87 -8.50 -10.79 -1.03
CA LYS A 87 -9.42 -11.95 -1.19
C LYS A 87 -9.63 -12.71 0.11
N LYS A 88 -8.59 -12.83 0.96
CA LYS A 88 -8.71 -13.49 2.27
C LYS A 88 -9.52 -12.69 3.29
N LEU A 89 -9.61 -11.37 3.15
CA LEU A 89 -10.44 -10.53 4.03
C LEU A 89 -11.93 -10.65 3.69
N GLU A 90 -12.28 -10.87 2.42
CA GLU A 90 -13.67 -11.07 1.98
C GLU A 90 -14.25 -12.42 2.45
N TYR A 91 -13.42 -13.44 2.64
CA TYR A 91 -13.83 -14.76 3.14
C TYR A 91 -14.18 -14.81 4.65
N ILE A 92 -13.96 -13.72 5.39
CA ILE A 92 -14.19 -13.63 6.85
C ILE A 92 -15.46 -12.80 7.16
N LYS A 93 -16.17 -12.29 6.15
CA LYS A 93 -17.54 -11.74 6.31
C LYS A 93 -18.59 -12.83 6.15
#